data_AF-A0A7D6CMM5-F1
#
_entry.id   AF-A0A7D6CMM5-F1
#
_cell.length_a   1.000
_cell.length_b   1.000
_cell.length_c   1.000
_cell.angle_alpha   90.00
_cell.angle_beta   90.00
_cell.angle_gamma   90.00
#
_symmetry.space_group_name_H-M   'P 1'
#
loop_
_entity.id
_entity.type
_entity.pdbx_description
1 polymer ?
#
loop_
_entity_poly.entity_id
_entity_poly.type
_entity_poly.pdbx_seq_one_letter_code
_entity_poly.pdbx_strand_id
1 'polypeptide(L)'
;MAETESTVRPERETPSLPAPPAGYDEPKLFEYPTLVLLLVSVPLFLLTAYGFGWTLWQIQGPEVFATLFSVTETADSTVVVLDMIDVGLPFVVALFVTIVVHELIHGAVMRYYGQDMTYGVNPAMGPSTRRRSVSSSDANNCSLSGSPRS
;
A
#
# COMPACT_ATOMS: atom_id res chain seq x y z
N MET A 1 51.69 -32.26 2.82
CA MET A 1 50.99 -31.38 3.77
C MET A 1 50.62 -30.13 3.00
N ALA A 2 49.33 -29.90 2.79
CA ALA A 2 48.84 -28.75 2.02
C ALA A 2 48.18 -27.77 3.00
N GLU A 3 48.75 -26.58 3.14
CA GLU A 3 48.16 -25.47 3.89
C GLU A 3 46.92 -24.97 3.15
N THR A 4 45.80 -24.93 3.86
CA THR A 4 44.55 -24.37 3.35
C THR A 4 44.53 -22.89 3.72
N GLU A 5 44.84 -22.05 2.75
CA GLU A 5 44.79 -20.59 2.87
C GLU A 5 43.32 -20.16 3.04
N SER A 6 42.97 -19.77 4.27
CA SER A 6 41.65 -19.23 4.60
C SER A 6 41.52 -17.81 4.05
N THR A 7 40.98 -17.67 2.84
CA THR A 7 40.67 -16.37 2.25
C THR A 7 39.57 -15.68 3.08
N VAL A 8 39.97 -14.73 3.93
CA VAL A 8 39.06 -13.81 4.63
C VAL A 8 38.36 -12.96 3.56
N ARG A 9 37.04 -13.16 3.41
CA ARG A 9 36.20 -12.39 2.49
C ARG A 9 36.19 -10.93 2.97
N PRO A 10 36.57 -9.94 2.14
CA PRO A 10 36.53 -8.54 2.53
C PRO A 10 35.08 -8.15 2.86
N GLU A 11 34.90 -7.60 4.05
CA GLU A 11 33.65 -7.01 4.51
C GLU A 11 33.29 -5.88 3.53
N ARG A 12 32.18 -6.04 2.80
CA ARG A 12 31.73 -5.01 1.86
C ARG A 12 31.29 -3.81 2.67
N GLU A 13 32.04 -2.71 2.57
CA GLU A 13 31.63 -1.40 3.06
C GLU A 13 30.20 -1.14 2.57
N THR A 14 29.28 -0.99 3.52
CA THR A 14 27.91 -0.62 3.20
C THR A 14 27.97 0.86 2.82
N PRO A 15 27.50 1.27 1.63
CA PRO A 15 27.53 2.68 1.25
C PRO A 15 26.89 3.52 2.35
N SER A 16 27.62 4.51 2.85
CA SER A 16 27.06 5.45 3.83
C SER A 16 25.93 6.23 3.17
N LEU A 17 24.82 6.38 3.89
CA LEU A 17 23.74 7.25 3.44
C LEU A 17 24.28 8.68 3.34
N PRO A 18 23.84 9.47 2.34
CA PRO A 18 24.22 10.86 2.24
C PRO A 18 23.83 11.61 3.52
N ALA A 19 24.68 12.55 3.94
CA ALA A 19 24.40 13.38 5.10
C ALA A 19 23.10 14.18 4.89
N PRO A 20 22.27 14.34 5.93
CA PRO A 20 21.06 15.14 5.82
C PRO A 20 21.40 16.61 5.50
N PRO A 21 20.51 17.34 4.81
CA PRO A 21 20.71 18.76 4.55
C PRO A 21 20.90 19.57 5.84
N ALA A 22 21.62 20.69 5.76
CA ALA A 22 21.86 21.54 6.92
C ALA A 22 20.54 22.00 7.56
N GLY A 23 20.42 21.86 8.88
CA GLY A 23 19.23 22.22 9.65
C GLY A 23 18.20 21.09 9.83
N TYR A 24 18.46 19.89 9.31
CA TYR A 24 17.64 18.70 9.57
C TYR A 24 18.14 17.93 10.79
N ASP A 25 17.20 17.36 11.54
CA ASP A 25 17.50 16.43 12.64
C ASP A 25 18.16 15.13 12.12
N GLU A 26 18.82 14.41 13.02
CA GLU A 26 19.33 13.08 12.73
C GLU A 26 18.19 12.16 12.24
N PRO A 27 18.41 11.34 11.18
CA PRO A 27 17.39 10.44 10.67
C PRO A 27 16.88 9.50 11.75
N LYS A 28 15.58 9.60 12.08
CA LYS A 28 14.92 8.65 12.97
C LYS A 28 14.37 7.50 12.15
N LEU A 29 14.54 6.27 12.66
CA LEU A 29 13.87 5.12 12.08
C LEU A 29 12.36 5.27 12.31
N PHE A 30 11.59 5.40 11.23
CA PHE A 30 10.14 5.46 11.33
C PHE A 30 9.59 4.03 11.37
N GLU A 31 9.13 3.60 12.54
CA GLU A 31 8.44 2.32 12.70
C GLU A 31 6.94 2.54 12.77
N TYR A 32 6.21 1.92 11.84
CA TYR A 32 4.75 1.89 11.90
C TYR A 32 4.34 0.85 12.95
N PRO A 33 3.52 1.22 13.96
CA PRO A 33 3.02 0.27 14.93
C PRO A 33 1.99 -0.65 14.25
N THR A 34 2.45 -1.73 13.62
CA THR A 34 1.63 -2.63 12.78
C THR A 34 0.40 -3.13 13.51
N LEU A 35 0.54 -3.46 14.80
CA LEU A 35 -0.55 -3.96 15.62
C LEU A 35 -1.60 -2.89 15.88
N VAL A 36 -1.20 -1.64 16.11
CA VAL A 36 -2.13 -0.50 16.24
C VAL A 36 -2.84 -0.25 14.92
N LEU A 37 -2.10 -0.23 13.81
CA LEU A 37 -2.69 -0.05 12.48
C LEU A 37 -3.71 -1.15 12.17
N LEU A 38 -3.42 -2.40 12.51
CA LEU A 38 -4.35 -3.51 12.33
C LEU A 38 -5.59 -3.35 13.20
N LEU A 39 -5.41 -3.02 14.48
CA LEU A 39 -6.53 -2.83 15.40
C LEU A 39 -7.44 -1.67 15.01
N VAL A 40 -6.89 -0.63 14.35
CA VAL A 40 -7.68 0.51 13.85
C VAL A 40 -8.29 0.20 12.47
N SER A 41 -7.61 -0.56 11.62
CA SER A 41 -8.08 -0.84 10.26
C SER A 41 -9.27 -1.80 10.23
N VAL A 42 -9.33 -2.79 11.11
CA VAL A 42 -10.45 -3.74 11.21
C VAL A 42 -11.79 -3.03 11.47
N PRO A 43 -11.97 -2.23 12.54
CA PRO A 43 -13.24 -1.54 12.77
C PRO A 43 -13.53 -0.51 11.68
N LEU A 44 -12.51 0.18 11.14
CA LEU A 44 -12.70 1.11 10.04
C LEU A 44 -13.23 0.40 8.78
N PHE A 45 -12.71 -0.78 8.47
CA PHE A 45 -13.19 -1.62 7.38
C PHE A 45 -14.65 -2.03 7.59
N LEU A 46 -15.00 -2.51 8.79
CA LEU A 46 -16.37 -2.92 9.10
C LEU A 46 -17.37 -1.74 9.01
N LEU A 47 -16.99 -0.57 9.54
CA LEU A 47 -17.80 0.64 9.46
C LEU A 47 -17.99 1.08 8.00
N THR A 48 -16.93 1.00 7.19
CA THR A 48 -16.99 1.37 5.78
C THR A 48 -17.85 0.39 4.98
N ALA A 49 -17.69 -0.92 5.22
CA ALA A 49 -18.49 -1.95 4.57
C ALA A 49 -19.99 -1.80 4.93
N TYR A 50 -20.30 -1.56 6.20
CA TYR A 50 -21.66 -1.28 6.65
C TYR A 50 -22.22 -0.01 6.00
N GLY A 51 -21.47 1.10 6.04
CA GLY A 51 -21.88 2.37 5.44
C GLY A 51 -22.10 2.28 3.94
N PHE A 52 -21.26 1.52 3.23
CA PHE A 52 -21.41 1.27 1.80
C PHE A 52 -22.67 0.45 1.51
N GLY A 53 -22.86 -0.68 2.20
CA GLY A 53 -24.06 -1.51 2.04
C GLY A 53 -25.34 -0.74 2.38
N TRP A 54 -25.31 0.06 3.45
CA TRP A 54 -26.40 0.96 3.80
C TRP A 54 -26.68 1.98 2.69
N THR A 55 -25.64 2.63 2.15
CA THR A 55 -25.79 3.62 1.07
C THR A 55 -26.37 2.99 -0.19
N LEU A 56 -25.88 1.80 -0.58
CA LEU A 56 -26.44 1.07 -1.71
C LEU A 56 -27.92 0.73 -1.49
N TRP A 57 -28.28 0.27 -0.29
CA TRP A 57 -29.67 0.02 0.06
C TRP A 57 -30.54 1.28 -0.05
N GLN A 58 -30.04 2.44 0.41
CA GLN A 58 -30.79 3.70 0.31
C GLN A 58 -30.99 4.17 -1.14
N ILE A 59 -30.03 3.89 -2.03
CA ILE A 59 -30.07 4.34 -3.43
C ILE A 59 -30.87 3.39 -4.31
N GLN A 60 -30.66 2.08 -4.16
CA GLN A 60 -31.19 1.04 -5.04
C GLN A 60 -32.38 0.29 -4.43
N GLY A 61 -32.64 0.48 -3.14
CA GLY A 61 -33.67 -0.26 -2.42
C GLY A 61 -33.26 -1.71 -2.12
N PRO A 62 -34.21 -2.56 -1.69
CA PRO A 62 -33.96 -3.95 -1.34
C PRO A 62 -33.52 -4.82 -2.53
N GLU A 63 -33.78 -4.39 -3.77
CA GLU A 63 -33.43 -5.13 -5.00
C GLU A 63 -31.92 -5.34 -5.17
N VAL A 64 -31.08 -4.53 -4.50
CA VAL A 64 -29.64 -4.76 -4.47
C VAL A 64 -29.30 -6.13 -3.89
N PHE A 65 -30.12 -6.65 -2.96
CA PHE A 65 -29.93 -7.98 -2.40
C PHE A 65 -30.15 -9.07 -3.44
N ALA A 66 -31.19 -8.95 -4.28
CA ALA A 66 -31.47 -9.88 -5.36
C ALA A 66 -30.42 -9.83 -6.49
N THR A 67 -29.72 -8.69 -6.61
CA THR A 67 -28.61 -8.53 -7.55
C THR A 67 -27.36 -9.24 -7.05
N LEU A 68 -27.04 -9.10 -5.76
CA LEU A 68 -25.80 -9.64 -5.18
C LEU A 68 -25.91 -11.10 -4.74
N PHE A 69 -27.12 -11.55 -4.40
CA PHE A 69 -27.35 -12.87 -3.83
C PHE A 69 -28.36 -13.68 -4.66
N SER A 70 -27.97 -14.90 -5.01
CA SER A 70 -28.90 -15.91 -5.49
C SER A 70 -29.36 -16.78 -4.32
N VAL A 71 -30.66 -16.77 -4.07
CA VAL A 71 -31.28 -17.60 -3.03
C VAL A 71 -32.05 -18.73 -3.70
N THR A 72 -31.63 -19.96 -3.46
CA THR A 72 -32.32 -21.17 -3.92
C THR A 72 -32.89 -21.90 -2.72
N GLU A 73 -34.21 -21.99 -2.64
CA GLU A 73 -34.91 -22.77 -1.61
C GLU A 73 -35.28 -24.15 -2.14
N THR A 74 -35.08 -25.16 -1.31
CA THR A 74 -35.47 -26.55 -1.53
C THR A 74 -36.33 -27.02 -0.35
N ALA A 75 -36.94 -28.20 -0.44
CA ALA A 75 -37.78 -28.73 0.63
C ALA A 75 -37.07 -28.82 1.99
N ASP A 76 -35.75 -29.05 1.99
CA ASP A 76 -34.97 -29.33 3.21
C ASP A 76 -33.87 -28.29 3.49
N SER A 77 -33.61 -27.35 2.57
CA SER A 77 -32.53 -26.37 2.75
C SER A 77 -32.73 -25.08 1.95
N THR A 78 -32.11 -23.99 2.45
CA THR A 78 -31.93 -22.74 1.73
C THR A 78 -30.45 -22.56 1.41
N VAL A 79 -30.13 -22.36 0.14
CA VAL A 79 -28.78 -22.07 -0.34
C VAL A 79 -28.72 -20.59 -0.74
N VAL A 80 -27.77 -19.86 -0.17
CA VAL A 80 -27.50 -18.46 -0.50
C VAL A 80 -26.10 -18.39 -1.13
N VAL A 81 -26.03 -17.90 -2.36
CA VAL A 81 -24.79 -17.72 -3.11
C VAL A 81 -24.57 -16.24 -3.35
N LEU A 82 -23.39 -15.73 -3.02
CA LEU A 82 -22.98 -14.37 -3.33
C LEU A 82 -22.29 -14.36 -4.70
N ASP A 83 -22.74 -13.48 -5.60
CA ASP A 83 -22.09 -13.30 -6.89
C ASP A 83 -20.75 -12.57 -6.71
N MET A 84 -19.66 -13.30 -6.92
CA MET A 84 -18.31 -12.76 -6.76
C MET A 84 -17.92 -11.77 -7.85
N ILE A 85 -18.58 -11.79 -9.01
CA ILE A 85 -18.29 -10.84 -10.08
C ILE A 85 -18.91 -9.49 -9.72
N ASP A 86 -20.18 -9.49 -9.31
CA ASP A 86 -20.92 -8.27 -8.97
C ASP A 86 -20.36 -7.57 -7.72
N VAL A 87 -19.72 -8.32 -6.82
CA VAL A 87 -18.98 -7.75 -5.67
C VAL A 87 -17.52 -7.47 -5.99
N GLY A 88 -16.84 -8.42 -6.64
CA GLY A 88 -15.39 -8.40 -6.82
C GLY A 88 -14.94 -7.36 -7.83
N LEU A 89 -15.68 -7.18 -8.93
CA LEU A 89 -15.33 -6.18 -9.95
C LEU A 89 -15.35 -4.75 -9.40
N PRO A 90 -16.43 -4.25 -8.75
CA PRO A 90 -16.42 -2.91 -8.18
C PRO A 90 -15.40 -2.77 -7.05
N PHE A 91 -15.13 -3.82 -6.27
CA PHE A 91 -14.06 -3.81 -5.28
C PHE A 91 -12.68 -3.56 -5.92
N VAL A 92 -12.34 -4.29 -6.98
CA VAL A 92 -11.07 -4.11 -7.70
C VAL A 92 -10.97 -2.71 -8.30
N VAL A 93 -12.05 -2.22 -8.94
CA VAL A 93 -12.09 -0.85 -9.48
C VAL A 93 -11.87 0.18 -8.37
N ALA A 94 -12.58 0.05 -7.24
CA ALA A 94 -12.44 0.95 -6.10
C ALA A 94 -11.03 0.91 -5.50
N LEU A 95 -10.40 -0.27 -5.44
CA LEU A 95 -9.01 -0.42 -4.98
C LEU A 95 -8.05 0.34 -5.90
N PHE A 96 -8.16 0.19 -7.22
CA PHE A 96 -7.33 0.92 -8.18
C PHE A 96 -7.54 2.43 -8.09
N VAL A 97 -8.79 2.88 -8.02
CA VAL A 97 -9.11 4.31 -7.85
C VAL A 97 -8.50 4.84 -6.56
N THR A 98 -8.58 4.09 -5.46
CA THR A 98 -7.99 4.48 -4.17
C THR A 98 -6.48 4.63 -4.28
N ILE A 99 -5.79 3.69 -4.94
CA ILE A 99 -4.34 3.78 -5.16
C ILE A 99 -4.00 5.03 -5.97
N VAL A 100 -4.68 5.26 -7.10
CA VAL A 100 -4.43 6.43 -7.93
C VAL A 100 -4.64 7.73 -7.15
N VAL A 101 -5.74 7.85 -6.41
CA VAL A 101 -6.04 9.02 -5.59
C VAL A 101 -5.01 9.20 -4.47
N HIS A 102 -4.57 8.11 -3.83
CA HIS A 102 -3.54 8.15 -2.80
C HIS A 102 -2.24 8.74 -3.33
N GLU A 103 -1.77 8.23 -4.48
CA GLU A 103 -0.56 8.74 -5.11
C GLU A 103 -0.71 10.20 -5.54
N LEU A 104 -1.85 10.58 -6.13
CA LEU A 104 -2.11 11.97 -6.53
C LEU A 104 -2.07 12.94 -5.34
N ILE A 105 -2.62 12.55 -4.19
CA ILE A 105 -2.56 13.35 -2.97
C ILE A 105 -1.11 13.55 -2.54
N HIS A 106 -0.29 12.48 -2.55
CA HIS A 106 1.13 12.60 -2.22
C HIS A 106 1.85 13.59 -3.13
N GLY A 107 1.75 13.45 -4.46
CA GLY A 107 2.44 14.40 -5.33
C GLY A 107 1.85 15.80 -5.31
N ALA A 108 0.56 15.98 -5.01
CA ALA A 108 -0.01 17.31 -4.77
C ALA A 108 0.62 17.98 -3.54
N VAL A 109 0.80 17.23 -2.45
CA VAL A 109 1.46 17.70 -1.23
C VAL A 109 2.95 17.99 -1.49
N MET A 110 3.68 17.07 -2.13
CA MET A 110 5.09 17.28 -2.51
C MET A 110 5.28 18.52 -3.39
N ARG A 111 4.42 18.69 -4.42
CA ARG A 111 4.47 19.85 -5.32
C ARG A 111 4.19 21.15 -4.59
N TYR A 112 3.29 21.13 -3.61
CA TYR A 112 3.04 22.29 -2.74
C TYR A 112 4.31 22.70 -1.97
N TYR A 113 5.14 21.73 -1.56
CA TYR A 113 6.46 21.96 -0.94
C TYR A 113 7.62 22.13 -1.94
N GLY A 114 7.33 22.29 -3.24
CA GLY A 114 8.33 22.57 -4.27
C GLY A 114 9.14 21.36 -4.75
N GLN A 115 8.64 20.13 -4.51
CA GLN A 115 9.25 18.90 -5.01
C GLN A 115 8.54 18.43 -6.28
N ASP A 116 9.29 18.09 -7.32
CA ASP A 116 8.78 17.45 -8.53
C ASP A 116 8.85 15.92 -8.39
N MET A 117 7.71 15.24 -8.57
CA MET A 117 7.59 13.78 -8.45
C MET A 117 7.24 13.14 -9.80
N THR A 118 7.89 12.02 -10.09
CA THR A 118 7.54 11.12 -11.20
C THR A 118 6.95 9.85 -10.59
N TYR A 119 5.74 9.47 -10.98
CA TYR A 119 5.06 8.29 -10.44
C TYR A 119 5.43 7.03 -11.20
N GLY A 120 5.60 5.92 -10.49
CA GLY A 120 5.60 4.59 -11.08
C GLY A 120 5.06 3.54 -10.10
N VAL A 121 4.62 2.41 -10.65
CA VAL A 121 4.06 1.27 -9.88
C VAL A 121 5.17 0.28 -9.54
N ASN A 122 5.44 0.03 -8.25
CA ASN A 122 6.34 -1.05 -7.81
C ASN A 122 5.56 -2.09 -6.97
N PRO A 123 5.30 -3.30 -7.49
CA PRO A 123 4.52 -4.33 -6.79
C PRO A 123 5.24 -5.01 -5.61
N ALA A 124 6.48 -4.63 -5.27
CA ALA A 124 7.27 -5.27 -4.21
C ALA A 124 7.04 -4.74 -2.78
N MET A 125 6.10 -3.81 -2.56
CA MET A 125 5.81 -3.27 -1.21
C MET A 125 4.87 -4.17 -0.40
N GLY A 126 5.36 -5.36 -0.03
CA GLY A 126 4.84 -6.14 1.10
C GLY A 126 5.57 -5.78 2.41
N PRO A 127 5.15 -6.31 3.57
CA PRO A 127 5.79 -6.01 4.86
C PRO A 127 7.29 -6.31 4.78
N SER A 128 8.10 -5.26 4.82
CA SER A 128 9.53 -5.29 4.49
C SER A 128 10.35 -5.92 5.62
N THR A 129 10.19 -7.24 5.79
CA THR A 129 11.10 -8.06 6.60
C THR A 129 12.20 -8.63 5.70
N ARG A 130 13.00 -7.77 5.06
CA ARG A 130 14.31 -8.18 4.53
C ARG A 130 15.20 -6.97 4.28
N ARG A 131 16.22 -6.85 5.12
CA ARG A 131 17.41 -6.02 4.92
C ARG A 131 18.07 -6.45 3.60
N ARG A 132 17.75 -5.76 2.51
CA ARG A 132 18.49 -5.85 1.24
C ARG A 132 18.99 -4.44 0.98
N SER A 133 20.31 -4.28 0.96
CA SER A 133 21.01 -3.04 0.64
C SER A 133 20.52 -2.54 -0.72
N VAL A 134 19.73 -1.48 -0.71
CA VAL A 134 19.31 -0.79 -1.93
C VAL A 134 20.45 0.13 -2.32
N SER A 135 21.04 -0.16 -3.48
CA SER A 135 21.96 0.74 -4.16
C SER A 135 21.29 2.11 -4.31
N SER A 136 22.02 3.20 -4.06
CA SER A 136 21.55 4.58 -4.21
C SER A 136 21.12 4.95 -5.65
N SER A 137 21.16 4.00 -6.59
CA SER A 137 20.61 4.12 -7.95
C SER A 137 19.36 3.26 -8.21
N ASP A 138 18.93 2.48 -7.21
CA ASP A 138 17.75 1.60 -7.26
C ASP A 138 16.73 1.92 -6.14
N ALA A 139 16.87 3.09 -5.49
CA ALA A 139 15.95 3.55 -4.48
C ALA A 139 14.73 4.22 -5.12
N ASN A 140 13.75 3.37 -5.43
CA ASN A 140 12.32 3.68 -5.30
C ASN A 140 11.74 4.60 -6.39
N ASN A 141 10.47 4.35 -6.70
CA ASN A 141 9.72 4.87 -7.85
C ASN A 141 9.30 6.35 -7.71
N CYS A 142 10.16 7.18 -7.12
CA CYS A 142 10.04 8.62 -6.98
C CYS A 142 11.47 9.18 -6.88
N SER A 143 12.07 9.61 -8.01
CA SER A 143 13.31 10.37 -7.93
C SER A 143 12.97 11.82 -7.59
N LEU A 144 13.34 12.25 -6.39
CA LEU A 144 13.28 13.66 -6.00
C LEU A 144 14.39 14.43 -6.72
N SER A 145 14.03 15.18 -7.76
CA SER A 145 14.92 16.15 -8.39
C SER A 145 14.47 17.55 -7.98
N GLY A 146 14.99 18.06 -6.86
CA GLY A 146 14.80 19.45 -6.47
C GLY A 146 15.93 20.33 -6.99
N SER A 147 15.67 21.18 -7.98
CA SER A 147 16.51 22.36 -8.20
C SER A 147 16.01 23.48 -7.30
N PRO A 148 16.87 24.15 -6.51
CA PRO A 148 16.46 25.39 -5.85
C PRO A 148 16.03 26.38 -6.94
N ARG A 149 14.84 26.96 -6.77
CA ARG A 149 14.40 28.08 -7.61
C ARG A 149 15.26 29.29 -7.23
N SER A 150 16.04 29.79 -8.19
CA SER A 150 16.61 31.14 -8.20
C SER A 150 15.57 32.15 -8.67
#